data_AF-A0A0A1U9U2-F1
#
_entry.id   AF-A0A0A1U9U2-F1
#
_cell.length_a   1.000
_cell.length_b   1.000
_cell.length_c   1.000
_cell.angle_alpha   90.00
_cell.angle_beta   90.00
_cell.angle_gamma   90.00
#
_symmetry.space_group_name_H-M   'P 1'
#
loop_
_entity.id
_entity.type
_entity.pdbx_description
1 polymer ?
#
loop_
_entity_poly.entity_id
_entity_poly.type
_entity_poly.pdbx_seq_one_letter_code
_entity_poly.pdbx_strand_id
1 'polypeptide(L)'
;MPIRLERYYVMIVSKYFKDIGDFIKLVHVCKKFAEIPAMFHYNPVSMKGKNKFFSNVETLHMYSKYDEDDDRYSKCVYEYLLSYSVYLELKSNCSTLKKFDTQTPII
;
A
#
# COMPACT_ATOMS: atom_id res chain seq x y z
N MET A 1 25.33 -18.64 -18.18
CA MET A 1 24.84 -17.25 -18.02
C MET A 1 24.29 -17.14 -16.61
N PRO A 2 24.78 -16.23 -15.74
CA PRO A 2 24.30 -16.15 -14.37
C PRO A 2 22.85 -15.67 -14.36
N ILE A 3 22.00 -16.36 -13.60
CA ILE A 3 20.60 -15.96 -13.38
C ILE A 3 20.63 -14.64 -12.61
N ARG A 4 20.07 -13.58 -13.20
CA ARG A 4 19.99 -12.25 -12.58
C ARG A 4 18.56 -12.00 -12.12
N LEU A 5 18.43 -11.39 -10.95
CA LEU A 5 17.13 -11.05 -10.40
C LEU A 5 16.48 -9.95 -11.25
N GLU A 6 15.30 -10.25 -11.80
CA GLU A 6 14.54 -9.30 -12.61
C GLU A 6 13.59 -8.42 -11.79
N ARG A 7 13.32 -7.22 -12.31
CA ARG A 7 12.48 -6.20 -11.65
C ARG A 7 11.11 -6.77 -11.25
N TYR A 8 10.52 -7.59 -12.12
CA TYR A 8 9.22 -8.21 -11.88
C TYR A 8 9.20 -9.07 -10.59
N TYR A 9 10.21 -9.92 -10.39
CA TYR A 9 10.31 -10.75 -9.18
C TYR A 9 10.54 -9.89 -7.93
N VAL A 10 11.36 -8.85 -8.04
CA VAL A 10 11.56 -7.90 -6.93
C VAL A 10 10.26 -7.18 -6.58
N MET A 11 9.47 -6.77 -7.57
CA MET A 11 8.16 -6.14 -7.34
C MET A 11 7.23 -7.08 -6.57
N ILE A 12 7.20 -8.38 -6.92
CA ILE A 12 6.42 -9.38 -6.19
C ILE A 12 6.90 -9.50 -4.73
N VAL A 13 8.20 -9.64 -4.51
CA VAL A 13 8.77 -9.75 -3.15
C VAL A 13 8.53 -8.47 -2.33
N SER A 14 8.60 -7.30 -2.97
CA SER A 14 8.42 -6.00 -2.32
C SER A 14 7.01 -5.79 -1.77
N LYS A 15 6.01 -6.56 -2.24
CA LYS A 15 4.65 -6.55 -1.64
C LYS A 15 4.62 -6.99 -0.19
N TYR A 16 5.66 -7.71 0.27
CA TYR A 16 5.78 -8.23 1.63
C TYR A 16 6.69 -7.37 2.52
N PHE A 17 7.13 -6.20 2.04
CA PHE A 17 7.90 -5.26 2.84
C PHE A 17 7.04 -4.69 3.97
N LYS A 18 7.68 -4.39 5.10
CA LYS A 18 6.94 -3.94 6.30
C LYS A 18 6.69 -2.45 6.29
N ASP A 19 7.64 -1.69 5.78
CA ASP A 19 7.56 -0.24 5.72
C ASP A 19 8.30 0.34 4.50
N ILE A 20 8.09 1.63 4.29
CA ILE A 20 8.71 2.38 3.20
C ILE A 20 10.25 2.40 3.27
N GLY A 21 10.83 2.18 4.46
CA GLY A 21 12.27 2.09 4.65
C GLY A 21 12.87 0.90 3.92
N ASP A 22 12.15 -0.22 3.80
CA ASP A 22 12.61 -1.37 3.03
C ASP A 22 12.67 -1.07 1.53
N PHE A 23 11.71 -0.32 1.00
CA PHE A 23 11.77 0.18 -0.37
C PHE A 23 12.93 1.16 -0.58
N ILE A 24 13.17 2.08 0.35
CA ILE A 24 14.28 3.03 0.27
C ILE A 24 15.62 2.29 0.23
N LYS A 25 15.81 1.26 1.07
CA LYS A 25 17.00 0.40 1.06
C LYS A 25 17.14 -0.33 -0.27
N LEU A 26 16.05 -0.91 -0.79
CA LEU A 26 16.05 -1.62 -2.08
C LEU A 26 16.56 -0.72 -3.23
N VAL A 27 16.01 0.49 -3.32
CA VAL A 27 16.39 1.49 -4.33
C VAL A 27 17.83 1.94 -4.15
N HIS A 28 18.30 2.11 -2.90
CA HIS A 28 19.68 2.51 -2.61
C HIS A 28 20.71 1.43 -2.96
N VAL A 29 20.41 0.15 -2.70
CA VAL A 29 21.34 -0.97 -2.93
C VAL A 29 21.56 -1.20 -4.43
N CYS A 30 20.51 -1.07 -5.25
CA CYS A 30 20.62 -1.32 -6.68
C CYS A 30 19.76 -0.37 -7.52
N LYS A 31 20.43 0.45 -8.35
CA LYS A 31 19.77 1.38 -9.29
C LYS A 31 18.85 0.68 -10.29
N LYS A 32 19.06 -0.63 -10.57
CA LYS A 32 18.14 -1.43 -11.40
C LYS A 32 16.72 -1.39 -10.85
N PHE A 33 16.55 -1.29 -9.53
CA PHE A 33 15.27 -1.33 -8.84
C PHE A 33 14.71 0.05 -8.47
N ALA A 34 15.32 1.14 -8.94
CA ALA A 34 14.88 2.50 -8.64
C ALA A 34 13.43 2.80 -9.08
N GLU A 35 12.98 2.15 -10.15
CA GLU A 35 11.62 2.31 -10.70
C GLU A 35 10.58 1.44 -10.00
N ILE A 36 10.98 0.50 -9.12
CA ILE A 36 10.06 -0.44 -8.47
C ILE A 36 8.91 0.27 -7.73
N PRO A 37 9.14 1.34 -6.93
CA PRO A 37 8.03 2.06 -6.29
C PRO A 37 7.01 2.65 -7.27
N ALA A 38 7.45 3.10 -8.45
CA ALA A 38 6.56 3.65 -9.47
C ALA A 38 5.75 2.57 -10.21
N MET A 39 6.11 1.28 -10.09
CA MET A 39 5.34 0.18 -10.71
C MET A 39 4.08 -0.19 -9.92
N PHE A 40 3.88 0.40 -8.74
CA PHE A 40 2.72 0.14 -7.90
C PHE A 40 1.56 1.11 -8.19
N HIS A 41 0.38 0.54 -8.48
CA HIS A 41 -0.88 1.28 -8.64
C HIS A 41 -1.68 1.42 -7.34
N TYR A 42 -1.15 0.87 -6.24
CA TYR A 42 -1.63 1.02 -4.88
C TYR A 42 -0.43 1.09 -3.95
N ASN A 43 -0.51 1.77 -2.81
CA ASN A 43 0.60 1.75 -1.85
C ASN A 43 0.64 0.38 -1.14
N PRO A 44 1.73 -0.40 -1.26
CA PRO A 44 1.85 -1.71 -0.61
C PRO A 44 2.12 -1.63 0.90
N VAL A 45 2.48 -0.45 1.38
CA VAL A 45 2.74 -0.14 2.80
C VAL A 45 2.22 1.26 3.10
N SER A 46 2.01 1.57 4.39
CA SER A 46 1.67 2.94 4.83
C SER A 46 2.77 3.91 4.39
N MET A 47 2.36 5.03 3.78
CA MET A 47 3.27 6.04 3.25
C MET A 47 3.78 7.00 4.33
N LYS A 48 3.12 7.11 5.49
CA LYS A 48 3.50 7.98 6.62
C LYS A 48 3.96 9.39 6.17
N GLY A 49 3.18 10.04 5.30
CA GLY A 49 3.48 11.38 4.77
C GLY A 49 4.44 11.42 3.57
N LYS A 50 4.92 10.28 3.07
CA LYS A 50 5.76 10.18 1.85
C LYS A 50 4.92 9.85 0.61
N ASN A 51 3.81 10.56 0.41
CA ASN A 51 2.80 10.26 -0.62
C ASN A 51 3.38 10.29 -2.06
N LYS A 52 4.49 11.01 -2.27
CA LYS A 52 5.20 11.07 -3.56
C LYS A 52 6.10 9.86 -3.85
N PHE A 53 6.31 8.96 -2.88
CA PHE A 53 7.23 7.83 -3.05
C PHE A 53 6.68 6.76 -4.02
N PHE A 54 5.37 6.54 -4.01
CA PHE A 54 4.68 5.71 -4.97
C PHE A 54 3.92 6.63 -5.94
N SER A 55 4.56 6.98 -7.06
CA SER A 55 4.08 8.06 -7.94
C SER A 55 2.80 7.74 -8.73
N ASN A 56 2.53 6.45 -8.96
CA ASN A 56 1.47 5.99 -9.85
C ASN A 56 0.31 5.34 -9.09
N VAL A 57 0.15 5.67 -7.81
CA VAL A 57 -0.92 5.15 -6.96
C VAL A 57 -2.26 5.71 -7.43
N GLU A 58 -3.16 4.81 -7.80
CA GLU A 58 -4.55 5.10 -8.15
C GLU A 58 -5.50 4.79 -6.99
N THR A 59 -5.15 3.75 -6.21
CA THR A 59 -5.92 3.30 -5.05
C THR A 59 -5.08 3.43 -3.78
N LEU A 60 -5.54 4.29 -2.86
CA LEU A 60 -4.93 4.46 -1.55
C LEU A 60 -5.41 3.37 -0.59
N HIS A 61 -4.48 2.66 0.03
CA HIS A 61 -4.71 1.70 1.09
C HIS A 61 -4.36 2.33 2.43
N MET A 62 -5.35 2.36 3.32
CA MET A 62 -5.21 2.79 4.71
C MET A 62 -4.98 1.57 5.58
N TYR A 63 -3.81 1.47 6.19
CA TYR A 63 -3.43 0.37 7.08
C TYR A 63 -3.69 0.68 8.56
N SER A 64 -4.00 1.94 8.86
CA SER A 64 -4.17 2.46 10.21
C SER A 64 -5.07 3.69 10.21
N LYS A 65 -5.73 3.94 11.33
CA LYS A 65 -6.47 5.21 11.58
C LYS A 65 -5.58 6.46 11.60
N TYR A 66 -4.26 6.27 11.60
CA TYR A 66 -3.27 7.34 11.57
C TYR A 66 -2.73 7.59 10.16
N ASP A 67 -3.15 6.79 9.16
CA ASP A 67 -2.82 7.09 7.78
C ASP A 67 -3.65 8.30 7.31
N GLU A 68 -3.01 9.16 6.54
CA GLU A 68 -3.59 10.42 6.08
C GLU A 68 -4.39 10.19 4.80
N ASP A 69 -5.64 10.68 4.80
CA ASP A 69 -6.44 10.77 3.57
C ASP A 69 -5.94 11.89 2.67
N ASP A 70 -6.14 11.69 1.37
CA ASP A 70 -5.58 12.55 0.35
C ASP A 70 -6.48 12.53 -0.89
N ASP A 71 -7.14 13.66 -1.12
CA ASP A 71 -8.10 13.88 -2.20
C ASP A 71 -7.52 13.64 -3.61
N ARG A 72 -6.19 13.48 -3.74
CA ARG A 72 -5.52 13.13 -5.00
C ARG A 72 -5.85 11.73 -5.49
N TYR A 73 -6.23 10.81 -4.60
CA TYR A 73 -6.48 9.42 -4.98
C TYR A 73 -7.95 9.18 -5.29
N SER A 74 -8.22 8.52 -6.42
CA SER A 74 -9.60 8.29 -6.87
C SER A 74 -10.34 7.23 -6.06
N LYS A 75 -9.61 6.34 -5.38
CA LYS A 75 -10.16 5.22 -4.60
C LYS A 75 -9.40 5.08 -3.29
N CYS A 76 -10.12 4.76 -2.23
CA CYS A 76 -9.55 4.52 -0.90
C CYS A 76 -10.07 3.18 -0.35
N VAL A 77 -9.17 2.37 0.21
CA VAL A 77 -9.45 1.05 0.78
C VAL A 77 -8.94 1.02 2.22
N TYR A 78 -9.82 0.66 3.16
CA TYR A 78 -9.48 0.56 4.58
C TYR A 78 -9.11 -0.89 4.93
N GLU A 79 -7.86 -1.11 5.32
CA GLU A 79 -7.26 -2.40 5.70
C GLU A 79 -6.93 -2.47 7.21
N TYR A 80 -7.88 -2.02 8.04
CA TYR A 80 -7.83 -2.17 9.49
C TYR A 80 -9.23 -2.31 10.06
N LEU A 81 -9.31 -2.71 11.34
CA LEU A 81 -10.58 -2.88 12.03
C LEU A 81 -11.31 -1.54 12.17
N LEU A 82 -12.54 -1.49 11.65
CA LEU A 82 -13.45 -0.37 11.77
C LEU A 82 -14.62 -0.75 12.68
N SER A 83 -15.11 0.21 13.47
CA SER A 83 -16.43 0.08 14.05
C SER A 83 -17.49 0.24 12.97
N TYR A 84 -18.67 -0.34 13.19
CA TYR A 84 -19.76 -0.25 12.23
C TYR A 84 -20.23 1.21 11.99
N SER A 85 -20.21 2.05 13.02
CA SER A 85 -20.57 3.47 12.89
C SER A 85 -19.60 4.21 11.95
N VAL A 86 -18.29 4.04 12.15
CA VAL A 86 -17.26 4.66 11.30
C VAL A 86 -17.37 4.15 9.86
N TYR A 87 -17.63 2.86 9.66
CA TYR A 87 -17.86 2.31 8.33
C TYR A 87 -19.03 2.99 7.60
N LEU A 88 -20.14 3.29 8.30
CA LEU A 88 -21.28 3.98 7.70
C LEU A 88 -20.94 5.42 7.29
N GLU A 89 -20.18 6.13 8.13
CA GLU A 89 -19.70 7.50 7.83
C GLU A 89 -18.77 7.51 6.61
N LEU A 90 -17.83 6.55 6.52
CA LEU A 90 -16.92 6.42 5.38
C LEU A 90 -17.65 6.04 4.09
N LYS A 91 -18.65 5.16 4.18
CA LYS A 91 -19.47 4.75 3.03
C LYS A 91 -20.28 5.91 2.45
N SER A 92 -20.74 6.85 3.28
CA SER A 92 -21.41 8.05 2.77
C SER A 92 -20.46 9.02 2.07
N ASN A 93 -19.14 8.94 2.34
CA ASN A 93 -18.15 9.92 1.88
C ASN A 93 -17.27 9.43 0.72
N CYS A 94 -16.92 8.13 0.60
CA CYS A 94 -16.02 7.66 -0.47
C CYS A 94 -16.21 6.16 -0.83
N SER A 95 -15.92 5.80 -2.09
CA SER A 95 -16.34 4.55 -2.73
C SER A 95 -15.31 3.39 -2.66
N THR A 96 -15.84 2.18 -2.42
CA THR A 96 -15.21 0.82 -2.41
C THR A 96 -14.53 0.37 -1.10
N LEU A 97 -15.33 -0.12 -0.16
CA LEU A 97 -14.90 -0.70 1.11
C LEU A 97 -14.81 -2.23 1.01
N LYS A 98 -13.66 -2.83 1.36
CA LYS A 98 -13.58 -4.28 1.61
C LYS A 98 -14.12 -4.56 3.01
N LYS A 99 -15.14 -5.40 3.12
CA LYS A 99 -15.61 -5.90 4.41
C LYS A 99 -14.56 -6.86 4.94
N PHE A 100 -14.06 -6.63 6.14
CA PHE A 100 -13.40 -7.67 6.91
C PHE A 100 -14.50 -8.46 7.61
N ASP A 101 -14.77 -9.66 7.12
CA ASP A 101 -15.57 -10.63 7.87
C ASP A 101 -14.75 -11.02 9.10
N THR A 102 -15.26 -10.69 10.29
CA THR A 102 -14.72 -11.13 11.57
C THR A 102 -14.97 -12.63 11.74
N GLN A 103 -14.30 -13.45 10.94
CA GLN A 103 -14.27 -14.89 11.13
C GLN A 103 -12.95 -15.45 10.60
N THR A 104 -11.87 -15.26 11.35
CA THR A 104 -10.78 -16.23 11.31
C THR A 104 -10.12 -16.28 12.68
N PRO A 105 -10.20 -17.42 13.38
CA PRO A 105 -9.59 -17.56 14.69
C PRO A 105 -8.07 -17.45 14.54
N ILE A 106 -7.47 -16.74 15.49
CA ILE A 106 -6.02 -16.75 15.73
C ILE A 106 -5.65 -18.22 15.96
N ILE A 107 -4.85 -18.80 15.07
CA ILE A 107 -4.18 -20.09 15.27
C ILE A 107 -2.84 -19.81 15.93
#